data_AF-A0A2V2UBE9-F1
#
_entry.id   AF-A0A2V2UBE9-F1
#
_cell.length_a   1.000
_cell.length_b   1.000
_cell.length_c   1.000
_cell.angle_alpha   90.00
_cell.angle_beta   90.00
_cell.angle_gamma   90.00
#
_symmetry.space_group_name_H-M   'P 1'
#
loop_
_entity.id
_entity.type
_entity.pdbx_description
1 polymer ?
#
loop_
_entity_poly.entity_id
_entity_poly.type
_entity_poly.pdbx_seq_one_letter_code
_entity_poly.pdbx_strand_id
1 'polypeptide(L)'
;MTTTIRIDFSFKSEVFFVVVGAIVGAITMIIPKTIFEVEMGLPYYLSWIAFGHVLEVYSSSSAIAGIGIHLITAISVGVVVGVFLYKTGILNISKISNGLLYGLISGSAIFAIFFIPVQEFVLNPQIVNTIVEVDKSMSLAQAAHLISRNLVTIMIGSIIMHLVFGITLWLVSSGLSIKFGSRYRCNICDISFPRIDSYQKHMQLITEQDQLNRKKYLF
;
A
#
# COMPACT_ATOMS: atom_id res chain seq x y z
N MET A 1 -39.83 -0.70 -12.06
CA MET A 1 -38.48 -1.30 -12.20
C MET A 1 -37.56 -0.63 -11.21
N THR A 2 -37.03 -1.36 -10.23
CA THR A 2 -35.94 -0.86 -9.37
C THR A 2 -34.67 -0.83 -10.21
N THR A 3 -34.31 0.34 -10.75
CA THR A 3 -33.04 0.54 -11.46
C THR A 3 -31.89 0.38 -10.47
N THR A 4 -31.18 -0.74 -10.56
CA THR A 4 -29.97 -0.99 -9.79
C THR A 4 -28.88 -0.01 -10.25
N ILE A 5 -28.45 0.87 -9.34
CA ILE A 5 -27.38 1.83 -9.61
C ILE A 5 -26.07 1.04 -9.73
N ARG A 6 -25.36 1.17 -10.86
CA ARG A 6 -24.01 0.61 -11.00
C ARG A 6 -23.01 1.62 -10.44
N ILE A 7 -22.20 1.17 -9.48
CA ILE A 7 -21.08 1.96 -8.95
C ILE A 7 -19.82 1.52 -9.69
N ASP A 8 -19.14 2.46 -10.34
CA ASP A 8 -17.83 2.24 -10.97
C ASP A 8 -16.76 3.13 -10.34
N PHE A 9 -15.50 2.82 -10.63
CA PHE A 9 -14.33 3.55 -10.13
C PHE A 9 -13.45 3.97 -11.31
N SER A 10 -12.81 5.13 -11.19
CA SER A 10 -11.80 5.54 -12.16
C SER A 10 -10.48 4.84 -11.86
N PHE A 11 -9.87 4.24 -12.89
CA PHE A 11 -8.52 3.67 -12.81
C PHE A 11 -7.51 4.60 -12.12
N LYS A 12 -7.47 5.87 -12.53
CA LYS A 12 -6.52 6.85 -11.98
C LYS A 12 -6.75 7.08 -10.49
N SER A 13 -8.00 7.22 -10.06
CA SER A 13 -8.35 7.43 -8.65
C SER A 13 -8.03 6.19 -7.82
N GLU A 14 -8.36 5.00 -8.32
CA GLU A 14 -8.14 3.75 -7.61
C GLU A 14 -6.65 3.48 -7.37
N VAL A 15 -5.83 3.57 -8.43
CA VAL A 15 -4.37 3.45 -8.30
C VAL A 15 -3.82 4.51 -7.35
N PHE A 16 -4.28 5.76 -7.47
CA PHE A 16 -3.85 6.84 -6.59
C PHE A 16 -4.16 6.55 -5.11
N PHE A 17 -5.36 6.08 -4.78
CA PHE A 17 -5.73 5.76 -3.40
C PHE A 17 -4.90 4.61 -2.82
N VAL A 18 -4.57 3.60 -3.64
CA VAL A 18 -3.68 2.50 -3.23
C VAL A 18 -2.26 3.00 -3.01
N VAL A 19 -1.75 3.89 -3.86
CA VAL A 19 -0.43 4.53 -3.66
C VAL A 19 -0.39 5.34 -2.36
N VAL A 20 -1.41 6.14 -2.08
CA VAL A 20 -1.51 6.88 -0.81
C VAL A 20 -1.54 5.91 0.37
N GLY A 21 -2.32 4.82 0.28
CA GLY A 21 -2.33 3.77 1.29
C GLY A 21 -0.96 3.14 1.52
N ALA A 22 -0.22 2.83 0.45
CA ALA A 22 1.13 2.27 0.56
C ALA A 22 2.12 3.24 1.21
N ILE A 23 2.07 4.53 0.88
CA ILE A 23 2.91 5.55 1.53
C ILE A 23 2.60 5.62 3.03
N VAL A 24 1.33 5.70 3.41
CA VAL A 24 0.92 5.73 4.82
C VAL A 24 1.32 4.43 5.53
N GLY A 25 1.19 3.28 4.87
CA GLY A 25 1.66 1.99 5.37
C GLY A 25 3.15 1.99 5.68
N ALA A 26 3.98 2.47 4.75
CA ALA A 26 5.44 2.55 4.92
C ALA A 26 5.83 3.49 6.07
N ILE A 27 5.18 4.65 6.18
CA ILE A 27 5.38 5.56 7.33
C ILE A 27 4.98 4.88 8.65
N THR A 28 3.87 4.16 8.65
CA THR A 28 3.38 3.44 9.85
C THR A 28 4.36 2.38 10.33
N MET A 29 5.10 1.73 9.41
CA MET A 29 6.13 0.74 9.77
C MET A 29 7.33 1.31 10.53
N ILE A 30 7.55 2.63 10.50
CA ILE A 30 8.69 3.25 11.20
C ILE A 30 8.62 2.96 12.71
N ILE A 31 7.43 3.04 13.31
CA ILE A 31 7.23 2.82 14.75
C ILE A 31 7.61 1.39 15.17
N PRO A 32 6.99 0.32 14.64
CA PRO A 32 7.37 -1.04 15.02
C PRO A 32 8.82 -1.35 14.63
N LYS A 33 9.36 -0.75 13.57
CA LYS A 33 10.78 -0.92 13.22
C LYS A 33 11.71 -0.34 14.28
N THR A 34 11.44 0.88 14.74
CA THR A 34 12.19 1.54 15.82
C THR A 34 12.15 0.70 17.10
N ILE A 35 10.97 0.20 17.49
CA ILE A 35 10.82 -0.65 18.67
C ILE A 35 11.67 -1.92 18.51
N PHE A 36 11.54 -2.58 17.37
CA PHE A 36 12.24 -3.84 17.08
C PHE A 36 13.77 -3.70 17.14
N GLU A 37 14.34 -2.61 16.61
CA GLU A 37 15.79 -2.39 16.68
C GLU A 37 16.27 -2.11 18.11
N VAL A 38 15.52 -1.31 18.88
CA VAL A 38 15.85 -1.02 20.28
C VAL A 38 15.78 -2.29 21.13
N GLU A 39 14.79 -3.16 20.92
CA GLU A 39 14.70 -4.46 21.61
C GLU A 39 15.86 -5.39 21.28
N MET A 40 16.43 -5.28 20.08
CA MET A 40 17.65 -6.00 19.69
C MET A 40 18.94 -5.37 20.24
N GLY A 41 18.85 -4.27 20.98
CA GLY A 41 20.01 -3.51 21.47
C GLY A 41 20.74 -2.74 20.36
N LEU A 42 20.09 -2.51 19.22
CA LEU A 42 20.65 -1.81 18.07
C LEU A 42 20.19 -0.34 18.04
N PRO A 43 20.96 0.57 17.41
CA PRO A 43 20.50 1.93 17.16
C PRO A 43 19.22 1.94 16.32
N TYR A 44 18.23 2.74 16.71
CA TYR A 44 16.89 2.81 16.06
C TYR A 44 16.88 3.32 14.60
N TYR A 45 18.05 3.76 14.11
CA TYR A 45 18.25 4.27 12.76
C TYR A 45 19.11 3.34 11.90
N LEU A 46 19.56 2.21 12.44
CA LEU A 46 20.55 1.33 11.82
C LEU A 46 20.09 0.86 10.44
N SER A 47 18.87 0.34 10.32
CA SER A 47 18.37 -0.12 9.03
C SER A 47 18.19 1.00 8.02
N TRP A 48 17.82 2.21 8.46
CA TRP A 48 17.70 3.35 7.55
C TRP A 48 19.08 3.76 7.01
N ILE A 49 20.13 3.73 7.83
CA ILE A 49 21.50 3.93 7.33
C ILE A 49 21.90 2.80 6.36
N ALA A 50 21.63 1.55 6.71
CA ALA A 50 21.93 0.41 5.84
C ALA A 50 21.24 0.55 4.47
N PHE A 51 19.98 1.00 4.43
CA PHE A 51 19.26 1.24 3.18
C PHE A 51 19.90 2.38 2.36
N GLY A 52 20.40 3.43 3.01
CA GLY A 52 21.17 4.48 2.35
C GLY A 52 22.49 3.97 1.77
N HIS A 53 23.16 3.05 2.46
CA HIS A 53 24.43 2.47 2.00
C HIS A 53 24.22 1.53 0.81
N VAL A 54 23.06 0.89 0.68
CA VAL A 54 22.68 0.16 -0.56
C VAL A 54 22.66 1.09 -1.78
N LEU A 55 22.41 2.40 -1.58
CA LEU A 55 22.50 3.44 -2.61
C LEU A 55 23.86 4.13 -2.66
N GLU A 56 24.89 3.57 -2.02
CA GLU A 56 26.25 4.13 -1.93
C GLU A 56 26.33 5.51 -1.25
N VAL A 57 25.31 5.89 -0.48
CA VAL A 57 25.33 7.14 0.29
C VAL A 57 26.00 6.87 1.63
N TYR A 58 27.27 7.24 1.80
CA TYR A 58 28.03 7.11 3.05
C TYR A 58 28.25 8.49 3.70
N SER A 59 27.22 9.05 4.32
CA SER A 59 27.29 10.39 4.91
C SER A 59 26.29 10.57 6.06
N SER A 60 26.24 11.76 6.67
CA SER A 60 25.17 12.10 7.62
C SER A 60 23.76 12.01 7.01
N SER A 61 23.64 11.92 5.67
CA SER A 61 22.38 11.80 4.94
C SER A 61 21.97 10.35 4.64
N SER A 62 22.75 9.33 5.04
CA SER A 62 22.46 7.91 4.74
C SER A 62 21.05 7.49 5.19
N ALA A 63 20.65 7.85 6.41
CA ALA A 63 19.32 7.52 6.92
C ALA A 63 18.19 8.17 6.10
N ILE A 64 18.38 9.41 5.63
CA ILE A 64 17.42 10.11 4.79
C ILE A 64 17.31 9.42 3.43
N ALA A 65 18.44 9.05 2.82
CA ALA A 65 18.46 8.28 1.58
C ALA A 65 17.75 6.92 1.74
N GLY A 66 17.97 6.24 2.87
CA GLY A 66 17.32 4.99 3.21
C GLY A 66 15.80 5.09 3.37
N ILE A 67 15.31 6.12 4.04
CA ILE A 67 13.86 6.42 4.11
C ILE A 67 13.34 6.71 2.70
N GLY A 68 14.08 7.49 1.90
CA GLY A 68 13.73 7.81 0.53
C GLY A 68 13.52 6.58 -0.36
N ILE A 69 14.48 5.65 -0.39
CA ILE A 69 14.36 4.43 -1.20
C ILE A 69 13.24 3.51 -0.71
N HIS A 70 12.99 3.47 0.61
CA HIS A 70 11.88 2.71 1.16
C HIS A 70 10.52 3.29 0.72
N LEU A 71 10.36 4.63 0.72
CA LEU A 71 9.15 5.30 0.23
C LEU A 71 8.96 5.10 -1.28
N ILE A 72 10.03 5.16 -2.07
CA ILE A 72 9.98 4.86 -3.52
C ILE A 72 9.53 3.42 -3.76
N THR A 73 10.03 2.48 -2.96
CA THR A 73 9.62 1.07 -3.00
C THR A 73 8.13 0.94 -2.67
N ALA A 74 7.66 1.59 -1.61
CA ALA A 74 6.24 1.58 -1.23
C ALA A 74 5.33 2.18 -2.31
N ILE A 75 5.74 3.28 -2.96
CA ILE A 75 5.02 3.87 -4.09
C ILE A 75 4.95 2.86 -5.26
N SER A 76 6.07 2.22 -5.59
CA SER A 76 6.15 1.25 -6.68
C SER A 76 5.23 0.04 -6.43
N VAL A 77 5.25 -0.48 -5.20
CA VAL A 77 4.33 -1.53 -4.75
C VAL A 77 2.87 -1.06 -4.85
N GLY A 78 2.56 0.15 -4.37
CA GLY A 78 1.22 0.72 -4.44
C GLY A 78 0.69 0.85 -5.87
N VAL A 79 1.55 1.23 -6.83
CA VAL A 79 1.19 1.27 -8.26
C VAL A 79 0.88 -0.13 -8.78
N VAL A 80 1.79 -1.10 -8.57
CA VAL A 80 1.62 -2.47 -9.05
C VAL A 80 0.37 -3.11 -8.48
N VAL A 81 0.17 -3.00 -7.16
CA VAL A 81 -1.03 -3.48 -6.48
C VAL A 81 -2.25 -2.77 -7.08
N GLY A 82 -2.30 -1.43 -7.09
CA GLY A 82 -3.44 -0.68 -7.63
C GLY A 82 -3.85 -1.09 -9.06
N VAL A 83 -2.87 -1.29 -9.95
CA VAL A 83 -3.12 -1.76 -11.32
C VAL A 83 -3.72 -3.17 -11.34
N PHE A 84 -3.16 -4.08 -10.52
CA PHE A 84 -3.66 -5.45 -10.41
C PHE A 84 -5.11 -5.49 -9.89
N LEU A 85 -5.43 -4.72 -8.86
CA LEU A 85 -6.78 -4.69 -8.28
C LEU A 85 -7.81 -4.18 -9.29
N TYR A 86 -7.48 -3.09 -9.99
CA TYR A 86 -8.36 -2.53 -11.03
C TYR A 86 -8.62 -3.53 -12.16
N LYS A 87 -7.56 -4.18 -12.68
CA LYS A 87 -7.68 -5.09 -13.83
C LYS A 87 -8.44 -6.37 -13.49
N THR A 88 -8.27 -6.88 -12.28
CA THR A 88 -8.89 -8.14 -11.89
C THR A 88 -10.35 -7.98 -11.48
N GLY A 89 -10.78 -6.76 -11.14
CA GLY A 89 -12.14 -6.51 -10.66
C GLY A 89 -12.49 -7.26 -9.37
N ILE A 90 -11.48 -7.88 -8.73
CA ILE A 90 -11.63 -8.72 -7.53
C ILE A 90 -12.11 -7.88 -6.35
N LEU A 91 -11.95 -6.55 -6.42
CA LEU A 91 -12.13 -5.67 -5.28
C LEU A 91 -13.16 -4.60 -5.56
N ASN A 92 -14.37 -4.88 -5.09
CA ASN A 92 -15.20 -3.83 -4.56
C ASN A 92 -14.59 -3.35 -3.23
N ILE A 93 -13.56 -2.52 -3.34
CA ILE A 93 -12.74 -1.97 -2.24
C ILE A 93 -13.55 -1.24 -1.18
N SER A 94 -14.82 -0.93 -1.48
CA SER A 94 -15.74 -0.30 -0.56
C SER A 94 -16.14 -1.18 0.64
N LYS A 95 -15.85 -2.49 0.61
CA LYS A 95 -16.11 -3.39 1.75
C LYS A 95 -14.87 -3.55 2.63
N ILE A 96 -14.88 -2.90 3.80
CA ILE A 96 -13.78 -2.93 4.79
C ILE A 96 -13.39 -4.37 5.20
N SER A 97 -14.36 -5.28 5.33
CA SER A 97 -14.10 -6.68 5.69
C SER A 97 -13.27 -7.43 4.65
N ASN A 98 -13.41 -7.06 3.36
CA ASN A 98 -12.54 -7.57 2.31
C ASN A 98 -11.15 -6.94 2.47
N GLY A 99 -11.08 -5.63 2.73
CA GLY A 99 -9.83 -4.90 2.93
C GLY A 99 -8.86 -5.56 3.93
N LEU A 100 -9.35 -6.08 5.06
CA LEU A 100 -8.49 -6.78 6.02
C LEU A 100 -7.83 -8.04 5.42
N LEU A 101 -8.62 -8.93 4.82
CA LEU A 101 -8.11 -10.17 4.23
C LEU A 101 -7.11 -9.87 3.11
N TYR A 102 -7.47 -8.97 2.19
CA TYR A 102 -6.57 -8.60 1.10
C TYR A 102 -5.31 -7.89 1.59
N GLY A 103 -5.37 -7.19 2.72
CA GLY A 103 -4.20 -6.59 3.36
C GLY A 103 -3.25 -7.58 3.95
N LEU A 104 -3.78 -8.58 4.64
CA LEU A 104 -2.95 -9.69 5.11
C LEU A 104 -2.29 -10.43 3.95
N ILE A 105 -3.02 -10.68 2.86
CA ILE A 105 -2.47 -11.33 1.66
C ILE A 105 -1.39 -10.46 1.00
N SER A 106 -1.66 -9.16 0.79
CA SER A 106 -0.72 -8.24 0.14
C SER A 106 0.55 -8.07 0.97
N GLY A 107 0.42 -7.88 2.29
CA GLY A 107 1.54 -7.79 3.21
C GLY A 107 2.39 -9.06 3.23
N SER A 108 1.74 -10.23 3.29
CA SER A 108 2.42 -11.52 3.24
C SER A 108 3.16 -11.75 1.91
N ALA A 109 2.54 -11.35 0.78
CA ALA A 109 3.16 -11.46 -0.54
C ALA A 109 4.41 -10.58 -0.66
N ILE A 110 4.34 -9.33 -0.20
CA ILE A 110 5.50 -8.42 -0.18
C ILE A 110 6.59 -8.98 0.72
N PHE A 111 6.23 -9.51 1.89
CA PHE A 111 7.18 -10.15 2.78
C PHE A 111 7.91 -11.32 2.10
N ALA A 112 7.16 -12.27 1.55
CA ALA A 112 7.73 -13.50 1.00
C ALA A 112 8.49 -13.28 -0.32
N ILE A 113 7.94 -12.48 -1.23
CA ILE A 113 8.44 -12.33 -2.60
C ILE A 113 9.50 -11.24 -2.69
N PHE A 114 9.39 -10.19 -1.88
CA PHE A 114 10.28 -9.03 -1.98
C PHE A 114 11.21 -8.92 -0.77
N PHE A 115 10.66 -8.89 0.45
CA PHE A 115 11.48 -8.67 1.64
C PHE A 115 12.47 -9.79 1.91
N ILE A 116 12.06 -11.06 1.90
CA ILE A 116 12.97 -12.18 2.19
C ILE A 116 14.20 -12.16 1.25
N PRO A 117 14.04 -12.10 -0.09
CA PRO A 117 15.20 -12.02 -0.97
C PRO A 117 16.06 -10.79 -0.74
N VAL A 118 15.46 -9.62 -0.55
CA VAL A 118 16.20 -8.37 -0.31
C VAL A 118 16.93 -8.43 1.03
N GLN A 119 16.32 -8.98 2.06
CA GLN A 119 16.91 -9.13 3.39
C GLN A 119 18.14 -10.05 3.33
N GLU A 120 18.02 -11.22 2.70
CA GLU A 120 19.11 -12.20 2.66
C GLU A 120 20.28 -11.76 1.79
N PHE A 121 20.00 -11.27 0.58
CA PHE A 121 21.05 -11.05 -0.41
C PHE A 121 21.61 -9.62 -0.43
N VAL A 122 20.89 -8.65 0.13
CA VAL A 122 21.27 -7.24 0.08
C VAL A 122 21.43 -6.67 1.48
N LEU A 123 20.41 -6.77 2.32
CA LEU A 123 20.40 -6.06 3.61
C LEU A 123 21.25 -6.74 4.67
N ASN A 124 21.26 -8.08 4.77
CA ASN A 124 22.04 -8.79 5.78
C ASN A 124 23.54 -8.42 5.71
N PRO A 125 24.22 -8.52 4.54
CA PRO A 125 25.62 -8.07 4.41
C PRO A 125 25.78 -6.58 4.75
N GLN A 126 24.86 -5.73 4.29
CA GLN A 126 24.97 -4.29 4.48
C GLN A 126 24.76 -3.88 5.94
N ILE A 127 23.80 -4.49 6.65
CA ILE A 127 23.54 -4.26 8.07
C ILE A 127 24.76 -4.65 8.90
N VAL A 128 25.39 -5.80 8.61
CA VAL A 128 26.62 -6.22 9.30
C VAL A 128 27.73 -5.17 9.16
N ASN A 129 27.94 -4.64 7.95
CA ASN A 129 28.91 -3.58 7.72
C ASN A 129 28.53 -2.28 8.45
N THR A 130 27.25 -1.89 8.40
CA THR A 130 26.76 -0.68 9.09
C THR A 130 26.87 -0.80 10.61
N ILE A 131 26.69 -1.98 11.21
CA ILE A 131 26.89 -2.18 12.66
C ILE A 131 28.32 -1.86 13.06
N VAL A 132 29.32 -2.41 12.36
CA VAL A 132 30.75 -2.15 12.66
C VAL A 132 31.13 -0.70 12.40
N GLU A 133 30.43 -0.04 11.48
CA GLU A 133 30.63 1.38 11.22
C GLU A 133 30.16 2.25 12.38
N VAL A 134 28.95 1.97 12.90
CA VAL A 134 28.29 2.75 13.95
C VAL A 134 28.81 2.39 15.34
N ASP A 135 29.11 1.12 15.59
CA ASP A 135 29.71 0.60 16.82
C ASP A 135 31.11 0.06 16.55
N LYS A 136 32.12 0.93 16.73
CA LYS A 136 33.55 0.60 16.55
C LYS A 136 34.07 -0.44 17.54
N SER A 137 33.32 -0.76 18.61
CA SER A 137 33.71 -1.79 19.56
C SER A 137 33.40 -3.21 19.06
N MET A 138 32.49 -3.33 18.09
CA MET A 138 32.07 -4.60 17.53
C MET A 138 32.91 -4.98 16.31
N SER A 139 33.48 -6.18 16.32
CA SER A 139 34.15 -6.76 15.15
C SER A 139 33.14 -7.26 14.10
N LEU A 140 33.57 -7.40 12.85
CA LEU A 140 32.74 -7.95 11.77
C LEU A 140 32.18 -9.33 12.10
N ALA A 141 32.99 -10.19 12.72
CA ALA A 141 32.56 -11.53 13.13
C ALA A 141 31.46 -11.50 14.21
N GLN A 142 31.57 -10.56 15.17
CA GLN A 142 30.54 -10.37 16.21
C GLN A 142 29.24 -9.82 15.61
N ALA A 143 29.33 -8.85 14.70
CA ALA A 143 28.16 -8.29 14.02
C ALA A 143 27.44 -9.34 13.15
N ALA A 144 28.19 -10.13 12.37
CA ALA A 144 27.63 -11.22 11.58
C ALA A 144 26.95 -12.27 12.47
N HIS A 145 27.59 -12.66 13.58
CA HIS A 145 27.03 -13.60 14.54
C HIS A 145 25.76 -13.06 15.23
N LEU A 146 25.70 -11.76 15.52
CA LEU A 146 24.50 -11.12 16.08
C LEU A 146 23.31 -11.25 15.12
N ILE A 147 23.51 -10.95 13.83
CA ILE A 147 22.47 -11.07 12.81
C ILE A 147 22.05 -12.54 12.62
N SER A 148 23.01 -13.46 12.47
CA SER A 148 22.69 -14.89 12.26
C SER A 148 21.93 -15.50 13.43
N ARG A 149 22.31 -15.15 14.68
CA ARG A 149 21.64 -15.66 15.89
C ARG A 149 20.21 -15.13 16.04
N ASN A 150 19.95 -13.91 15.57
CA ASN A 150 18.65 -13.27 15.67
C ASN A 150 17.80 -13.40 14.39
N LEU A 151 18.23 -14.20 13.41
CA LEU A 151 17.56 -14.29 12.11
C LEU A 151 16.06 -14.63 12.24
N VAL A 152 15.70 -15.59 13.09
CA VAL A 152 14.29 -15.95 13.32
C VAL A 152 13.51 -14.79 13.90
N THR A 153 14.07 -14.07 14.88
CA THR A 153 13.47 -12.88 15.47
C THR A 153 13.29 -11.78 14.41
N ILE A 154 14.30 -11.55 13.56
CA ILE A 154 14.24 -10.61 12.43
C ILE A 154 13.12 -11.00 11.48
N MET A 155 12.99 -12.28 11.12
CA MET A 155 11.92 -12.76 10.24
C MET A 155 10.54 -12.56 10.85
N ILE A 156 10.35 -12.88 12.14
CA ILE A 156 9.08 -12.71 12.86
C ILE A 156 8.71 -11.23 12.96
N GLY A 157 9.63 -10.38 13.39
CA GLY A 157 9.42 -8.93 13.45
C GLY A 157 9.09 -8.37 12.07
N SER A 158 9.76 -8.85 11.03
CA SER A 158 9.55 -8.44 9.65
C SER A 158 8.20 -8.84 9.11
N ILE A 159 7.72 -10.08 9.30
CA ILE A 159 6.37 -10.43 8.84
C ILE A 159 5.32 -9.59 9.58
N ILE A 160 5.46 -9.35 10.88
CA ILE A 160 4.54 -8.49 11.63
C ILE A 160 4.50 -7.08 11.03
N MET A 161 5.66 -6.46 10.78
CA MET A 161 5.72 -5.15 10.15
C MET A 161 5.06 -5.12 8.76
N HIS A 162 5.25 -6.15 7.94
CA HIS A 162 4.64 -6.23 6.61
C HIS A 162 3.12 -6.49 6.67
N LEU A 163 2.63 -7.20 7.68
CA LEU A 163 1.20 -7.31 7.93
C LEU A 163 0.60 -5.98 8.35
N VAL A 164 1.28 -5.21 9.22
CA VAL A 164 0.89 -3.83 9.57
C VAL A 164 0.83 -2.95 8.33
N PHE A 165 1.84 -3.01 7.47
CA PHE A 165 1.82 -2.33 6.17
C PHE A 165 0.59 -2.70 5.33
N GLY A 166 0.34 -4.00 5.16
CA GLY A 166 -0.77 -4.49 4.37
C GLY A 166 -2.13 -4.01 4.90
N ILE A 167 -2.34 -4.11 6.21
CA ILE A 167 -3.56 -3.63 6.86
C ILE A 167 -3.74 -2.12 6.64
N THR A 168 -2.69 -1.32 6.89
CA THR A 168 -2.75 0.15 6.74
C THR A 168 -3.01 0.55 5.30
N LEU A 169 -2.31 -0.07 4.34
CA LEU A 169 -2.54 0.15 2.91
C LEU A 169 -4.01 -0.03 2.55
N TRP A 170 -4.63 -1.10 3.04
CA TRP A 170 -6.02 -1.40 2.73
C TRP A 170 -7.02 -0.50 3.44
N LEU A 171 -6.83 -0.21 4.72
CA LEU A 171 -7.75 0.67 5.45
C LEU A 171 -7.76 2.07 4.84
N VAL A 172 -6.59 2.62 4.52
CA VAL A 172 -6.45 3.95 3.92
C VAL A 172 -7.04 3.96 2.50
N SER A 173 -6.65 3.00 1.64
CA SER A 173 -7.13 2.96 0.25
C SER A 173 -8.64 2.71 0.17
N SER A 174 -9.19 1.84 1.02
CA SER A 174 -10.64 1.59 1.11
C SER A 174 -11.38 2.82 1.60
N GLY A 175 -10.88 3.49 2.65
CA GLY A 175 -11.47 4.72 3.17
C GLY A 175 -11.53 5.84 2.12
N LEU A 176 -10.44 6.02 1.38
CA LEU A 176 -10.39 6.99 0.27
C LEU A 176 -11.33 6.60 -0.88
N SER A 177 -11.39 5.31 -1.23
CA SER A 177 -12.25 4.81 -2.30
C SER A 177 -13.74 4.98 -1.97
N ILE A 178 -14.14 4.71 -0.72
CA ILE A 178 -15.51 4.91 -0.25
C ILE A 178 -15.88 6.40 -0.28
N LYS A 179 -14.99 7.26 0.23
CA LYS A 179 -15.26 8.68 0.41
C LYS A 179 -15.20 9.48 -0.89
N PHE A 180 -14.30 9.13 -1.80
CA PHE A 180 -13.97 9.94 -2.97
C PHE A 180 -13.98 9.19 -4.30
N GLY A 181 -14.04 7.86 -4.30
CA GLY A 181 -13.86 7.04 -5.49
C GLY A 181 -15.15 6.65 -6.22
N SER A 182 -16.28 6.69 -5.54
CA SER A 182 -17.55 6.21 -6.07
C SER A 182 -18.04 7.09 -7.22
N ARG A 183 -18.26 6.46 -8.39
CA ARG A 183 -18.95 7.05 -9.53
C ARG A 183 -20.22 6.26 -9.82
N TYR A 184 -21.25 6.94 -10.27
CA TYR A 184 -22.58 6.39 -10.49
C TYR A 184 -22.83 6.28 -11.98
N ARG A 185 -22.85 5.06 -12.51
CA ARG A 185 -23.00 4.79 -13.94
C ARG A 185 -24.45 4.47 -14.29
N CYS A 186 -24.98 5.19 -15.27
CA CYS A 186 -26.30 4.91 -15.82
C CYS A 186 -26.30 3.61 -16.61
N ASN A 187 -27.28 2.76 -16.37
CA ASN A 187 -27.46 1.48 -17.07
C ASN A 187 -28.11 1.63 -18.47
N ILE A 188 -28.62 2.81 -18.81
CA ILE A 188 -29.30 3.08 -20.09
C ILE A 188 -28.32 3.68 -21.11
N CYS A 189 -27.58 4.71 -20.70
CA CYS A 189 -26.70 5.47 -21.60
C CYS A 189 -25.20 5.24 -21.35
N ASP A 190 -24.85 4.44 -20.34
CA ASP A 190 -23.47 4.10 -19.99
C ASP A 190 -22.57 5.28 -19.55
N ILE A 191 -23.19 6.39 -19.15
CA ILE A 191 -22.50 7.60 -18.65
C ILE A 191 -22.28 7.52 -17.13
N SER A 192 -21.07 7.84 -16.66
CA SER A 192 -20.70 7.85 -15.23
C SER A 192 -20.65 9.25 -14.62
N PHE A 193 -21.37 9.43 -13.52
CA PHE A 193 -21.50 10.69 -12.77
C PHE A 193 -20.67 10.64 -11.47
N PRO A 194 -19.94 11.70 -11.11
CA PRO A 194 -19.16 11.74 -9.88
C PRO A 194 -20.00 11.99 -8.62
N ARG A 195 -21.26 12.41 -8.76
CA ARG A 195 -22.18 12.71 -7.64
C ARG A 195 -23.52 12.03 -7.85
N ILE A 196 -24.11 11.55 -6.76
CA ILE A 196 -25.43 10.90 -6.78
C ILE A 196 -26.52 11.87 -7.27
N ASP A 197 -26.48 13.14 -6.86
CA ASP A 197 -27.48 14.14 -7.28
C ASP A 197 -27.46 14.36 -8.80
N SER A 198 -26.27 14.35 -9.39
CA SER A 198 -26.11 14.49 -10.85
C SER A 198 -26.65 13.27 -11.58
N TYR A 199 -26.41 12.07 -11.04
CA TYR A 199 -27.00 10.83 -11.53
C TYR A 199 -28.53 10.84 -11.42
N GLN A 200 -29.08 11.26 -10.27
CA GLN A 200 -30.52 11.32 -10.03
C GLN A 200 -31.21 12.30 -10.98
N LYS A 201 -30.64 13.50 -11.15
CA LYS A 201 -31.14 14.49 -12.13
C LYS A 201 -31.12 13.94 -13.55
N HIS A 202 -30.06 13.22 -13.93
CA HIS A 202 -29.98 12.56 -15.22
C HIS A 202 -31.07 11.49 -15.40
N MET A 203 -31.30 10.64 -14.39
CA MET A 203 -32.34 9.61 -14.42
C MET A 203 -33.75 10.19 -14.51
N GLN A 204 -34.00 11.33 -13.86
CA GLN A 204 -35.28 12.07 -13.99
C GLN A 204 -35.50 12.50 -15.44
N LEU A 205 -34.51 13.12 -16.07
CA LEU A 205 -34.60 13.59 -17.47
C LEU A 205 -34.83 12.45 -18.46
N ILE A 206 -34.15 11.31 -18.31
CA ILE A 206 -34.38 10.13 -19.17
C ILE A 206 -35.82 9.63 -19.00
N THR A 207 -36.30 9.54 -17.76
CA THR A 207 -37.64 9.02 -17.46
C THR A 207 -38.73 9.92 -18.05
N GLU A 208 -38.58 11.25 -17.92
CA GLU A 208 -39.50 12.24 -18.50
C GLU A 208 -39.53 12.14 -20.04
N GLN A 209 -38.37 12.00 -20.68
CA GLN A 209 -38.26 11.90 -22.13
C GLN A 209 -38.88 10.59 -22.67
N ASP A 210 -38.69 9.48 -21.97
CA ASP A 210 -39.31 8.19 -22.30
C ASP A 210 -40.84 8.24 -22.18
N GLN A 211 -41.37 8.92 -21.14
CA GLN A 211 -42.81 9.15 -21.00
C GLN A 211 -43.40 10.03 -22.11
N LEU A 212 -42.70 11.10 -22.51
CA LEU A 212 -43.11 11.97 -23.61
C LEU A 212 -43.14 11.22 -24.96
N ASN A 213 -42.11 10.40 -25.22
CA ASN A 213 -42.04 9.60 -26.43
C ASN A 213 -43.18 8.58 -26.50
N ARG A 214 -43.50 7.87 -25.41
CA ARG A 214 -44.64 6.95 -25.38
C ARG A 214 -45.98 7.63 -25.69
N LYS A 215 -46.20 8.85 -25.18
CA LYS A 215 -47.42 9.60 -25.48
C LYS A 215 -47.54 9.96 -26.97
N LYS A 216 -46.44 10.23 -27.67
CA LYS A 216 -46.47 10.54 -29.12
C LYS A 216 -46.90 9.37 -30.02
N TYR A 217 -46.77 8.12 -29.57
CA TYR A 217 -47.15 6.93 -30.35
C TYR A 217 -48.55 6.39 -30.00
N LEU A 218 -49.23 7.00 -29.01
CA LEU A 218 -50.58 6.63 -28.59
C LEU A 218 -51.66 7.57 -29.18
N PHE A 219 -51.26 8.50 -30.06
CA PHE A 219 -52.15 9.38 -30.84
C PHE A 219 -51.85 9.25 -32.32
#